data_AF-A0A085FMK8-F1
#
_entry.id   AF-A0A085FMK8-F1
#
_cell.length_a   1.000
_cell.length_b   1.000
_cell.length_c   1.000
_cell.angle_alpha   90.00
_cell.angle_beta   90.00
_cell.angle_gamma   90.00
#
_symmetry.space_group_name_H-M   'P 1'
#
loop_
_entity.id
_entity.type
_entity.pdbx_description
1 polymer ?
#
loop_
_entity_poly.entity_id
_entity_poly.type
_entity_poly.pdbx_seq_one_letter_code
_entity_poly.pdbx_strand_id
1 'polypeptide(L)'
;MTTHLSPAVRLSTKLRAAHPAMSFDVVGKADTAFADDPTYNEELIGVLTQDMLIIDPYISSCGRFAVSPEEAYGIPAEVAAAIRTHNVIGA
;
A
#
# COMPACT_ATOMS: atom_id res chain seq x y z
N MET A 1 -28.57 -4.86 -6.57
CA MET A 1 -27.64 -4.87 -5.43
C MET A 1 -26.35 -4.24 -5.88
N THR A 2 -26.12 -2.96 -5.57
CA THR A 2 -24.83 -2.31 -5.79
C THR A 2 -23.89 -2.76 -4.68
N THR A 3 -22.93 -3.62 -5.00
CA THR A 3 -21.84 -3.96 -4.08
C THR A 3 -21.05 -2.68 -3.82
N HIS A 4 -21.21 -2.09 -2.63
CA HIS A 4 -20.35 -1.01 -2.19
C HIS A 4 -18.96 -1.61 -1.90
N LEU A 5 -18.06 -1.53 -2.87
CA LEU A 5 -16.65 -1.85 -2.69
C LEU A 5 -16.02 -0.80 -1.78
N SER A 6 -15.16 -1.23 -0.84
CA SER A 6 -14.43 -0.31 0.02
C SER A 6 -13.43 0.57 -0.76
N PRO A 7 -12.97 1.70 -0.21
CA PRO A 7 -11.95 2.54 -0.86
C PRO A 7 -10.69 1.75 -1.24
N ALA A 8 -10.23 0.86 -0.34
CA ALA A 8 -9.05 0.03 -0.57
C ALA A 8 -9.24 -0.90 -1.78
N VAL A 9 -10.37 -1.61 -1.83
CA VAL A 9 -10.70 -2.51 -2.95
C VAL A 9 -10.84 -1.77 -4.27
N ARG A 10 -11.42 -0.56 -4.26
CA ARG A 10 -11.52 0.26 -5.48
C ARG A 10 -10.15 0.69 -6.00
N LEU A 11 -9.26 1.10 -5.11
CA LEU A 11 -7.92 1.52 -5.52
C LEU A 11 -7.06 0.33 -5.96
N SER A 12 -7.06 -0.78 -5.20
CA SER A 12 -6.31 -1.98 -5.58
C SER A 12 -6.76 -2.53 -6.94
N THR A 13 -8.07 -2.48 -7.24
CA THR A 13 -8.61 -2.86 -8.56
C THR A 13 -8.08 -1.95 -9.68
N LYS A 14 -8.03 -0.63 -9.45
CA LYS A 14 -7.47 0.34 -10.41
C LYS A 14 -5.98 0.11 -10.64
N LEU A 15 -5.22 -0.12 -9.57
CA LEU A 15 -3.78 -0.39 -9.65
C LEU A 15 -3.49 -1.69 -10.41
N ARG A 16 -4.24 -2.77 -10.13
CA ARG A 16 -4.14 -4.03 -10.90
C ARG A 16 -4.42 -3.84 -12.39
N ALA A 17 -5.40 -3.00 -12.74
CA ALA A 17 -5.73 -2.71 -14.13
C ALA A 17 -4.65 -1.89 -14.85
N ALA A 18 -4.04 -0.92 -14.16
CA ALA A 18 -2.97 -0.08 -14.71
C ALA A 18 -1.61 -0.79 -14.74
N HIS A 19 -1.37 -1.70 -13.80
CA HIS A 19 -0.09 -2.40 -13.61
C HIS A 19 -0.30 -3.92 -13.55
N PRO A 20 -0.65 -4.58 -14.67
CA PRO A 20 -1.03 -6.00 -14.68
C PRO A 20 0.11 -6.97 -14.33
N ALA A 21 1.36 -6.52 -14.40
CA ALA A 21 2.53 -7.30 -13.98
C ALA A 21 2.77 -7.25 -12.46
N MET A 22 2.04 -6.40 -11.73
CA MET A 22 2.17 -6.24 -10.28
C MET A 22 1.00 -6.92 -9.56
N SER A 23 1.27 -7.44 -8.38
CA SER A 23 0.26 -8.00 -7.50
C SER A 23 0.03 -7.08 -6.31
N PHE A 24 -1.23 -6.83 -6.00
CA PHE A 24 -1.67 -5.96 -4.91
C PHE A 24 -2.59 -6.75 -4.02
N ASP A 25 -2.56 -6.51 -2.72
CA ASP A 25 -3.50 -7.11 -1.77
C ASP A 25 -4.05 -6.08 -0.81
N VAL A 26 -5.23 -6.38 -0.27
CA VAL A 26 -5.89 -5.55 0.76
C VAL A 26 -5.88 -6.34 2.06
N VAL A 27 -5.31 -5.74 3.09
CA VAL A 27 -5.20 -6.35 4.43
C VAL A 27 -5.85 -5.45 5.46
N GLY A 28 -6.41 -6.04 6.52
CA GLY A 28 -6.86 -5.26 7.67
C GLY A 28 -5.66 -4.72 8.43
N LYS A 29 -5.70 -3.46 8.86
CA LYS A 29 -4.66 -2.84 9.69
C LYS A 29 -4.35 -3.67 10.94
N ALA A 30 -5.38 -4.30 11.51
CA ALA A 30 -5.27 -5.21 12.66
C ALA A 30 -4.33 -6.40 12.43
N ASP A 31 -4.09 -6.81 11.18
CA ASP A 31 -3.22 -7.93 10.82
C ASP A 31 -1.77 -7.47 10.51
N THR A 32 -1.44 -6.22 10.81
CA THR A 32 -0.18 -5.57 10.42
C THR A 32 0.55 -4.99 11.63
N ALA A 33 1.79 -4.54 11.42
CA ALA A 33 2.53 -3.80 12.44
C ALA A 33 1.90 -2.43 12.80
N PHE A 34 0.89 -1.98 12.06
CA PHE A 34 0.19 -0.71 12.25
C PHE A 34 -1.12 -0.85 13.04
N ALA A 35 -1.41 -2.01 13.61
CA ALA A 35 -2.69 -2.31 14.28
C ALA A 35 -3.16 -1.19 15.23
N ASP A 36 -2.24 -0.66 16.04
CA ASP A 36 -2.52 0.37 17.03
C ASP A 36 -2.23 1.81 16.54
N ASP A 37 -1.78 1.99 15.29
CA ASP A 37 -1.43 3.29 14.75
C ASP A 37 -2.69 4.02 14.22
N PRO A 38 -3.07 5.16 14.81
CA PRO A 38 -4.26 5.91 14.39
C PRO A 38 -4.06 6.69 13.09
N THR A 39 -2.84 6.76 12.55
CA THR A 39 -2.53 7.47 11.31
C THR A 39 -2.87 6.64 10.07
N TYR A 40 -3.03 5.32 10.22
CA TYR A 40 -3.30 4.39 9.13
C TYR A 40 -4.78 4.02 9.04
N ASN A 41 -5.27 3.86 7.80
CA ASN A 41 -6.62 3.40 7.51
C ASN A 41 -6.84 1.95 7.98
N GLU A 42 -8.11 1.59 8.27
CA GLU A 42 -8.46 0.24 8.75
C GLU A 42 -8.22 -0.85 7.71
N GLU A 43 -8.33 -0.52 6.42
CA GLU A 43 -7.89 -1.39 5.32
C GLU A 43 -6.69 -0.75 4.66
N LEU A 44 -5.63 -1.53 4.49
CA LEU A 44 -4.38 -1.12 3.89
C LEU A 44 -4.15 -1.87 2.58
N ILE A 45 -3.54 -1.18 1.63
CA ILE A 45 -3.09 -1.78 0.38
C ILE A 45 -1.62 -2.11 0.51
N GLY A 46 -1.25 -3.33 0.19
CA GLY A 46 0.14 -3.73 0.00
C GLY A 46 0.41 -4.17 -1.43
N VAL A 47 1.67 -4.08 -1.85
CA VAL A 47 2.17 -4.64 -3.10
C VAL A 47 3.00 -5.89 -2.79
N LEU A 48 2.75 -6.99 -3.50
CA LEU A 48 3.53 -8.20 -3.38
C LEU A 48 4.74 -8.14 -4.32
N THR A 49 5.93 -8.27 -3.75
CA THR A 49 7.20 -8.33 -4.48
C THR A 49 8.09 -9.37 -3.82
N GLN A 50 8.69 -10.28 -4.61
CA GLN A 50 9.65 -11.28 -4.12
C GLN A 50 9.18 -12.00 -2.83
N ASP A 51 7.92 -12.46 -2.83
CA ASP A 51 7.25 -13.14 -1.71
C ASP A 51 7.04 -12.30 -0.42
N MET A 52 7.23 -10.98 -0.51
CA MET A 52 6.97 -10.03 0.58
C MET A 52 5.79 -9.11 0.23
N LEU A 53 4.95 -8.83 1.22
CA LEU A 53 3.92 -7.80 1.13
C LEU A 53 4.44 -6.48 1.69
N ILE A 54 4.63 -5.48 0.82
CA ILE A 54 5.09 -4.15 1.22
C ILE A 54 3.86 -3.24 1.37
N ILE A 55 3.51 -2.93 2.61
CA ILE A 55 2.33 -2.12 2.95
C ILE A 55 2.64 -0.62 2.97
N ASP A 56 3.82 -0.24 3.42
CA ASP A 56 4.26 1.16 3.36
C ASP A 56 5.62 1.23 2.67
N PRO A 57 5.62 1.54 1.35
CA PRO A 57 6.85 1.64 0.58
C PRO A 57 7.81 2.73 1.06
N TYR A 58 7.38 3.65 1.92
CA TYR A 58 8.17 4.81 2.38
C TYR A 58 8.49 4.77 3.88
N ILE A 59 8.13 3.72 4.63
CA ILE A 59 8.14 3.75 6.10
C ILE A 59 9.52 3.73 6.77
N SER A 60 10.58 3.60 5.99
CA SER A 60 11.95 3.71 6.52
C SER A 60 12.30 5.19 6.79
N SER A 61 11.64 5.76 7.80
CA SER A 61 11.81 7.15 8.25
C SER A 61 12.83 7.29 9.38
N CYS A 62 13.38 6.19 9.90
CA CYS A 62 14.48 6.21 10.87
C CYS A 62 15.82 6.55 10.18
N GLY A 63 15.89 7.76 9.61
CA GLY A 63 17.06 8.61 9.33
C GLY A 63 18.24 8.07 8.50
N ARG A 64 18.34 6.76 8.29
CA ARG A 64 19.52 6.08 7.74
C ARG A 64 19.22 5.30 6.46
N PHE A 65 17.94 5.06 6.13
CA PHE A 65 17.54 4.21 5.02
C PHE A 65 16.27 4.69 4.31
N ALA A 66 16.14 5.99 4.02
CA ALA A 66 15.13 6.42 3.06
C ALA A 66 15.48 5.78 1.71
N VAL A 67 14.78 4.71 1.34
CA VAL A 67 14.99 4.00 0.08
C VAL A 67 13.91 4.41 -0.91
N SER A 68 14.30 4.58 -2.17
CA SER A 68 13.36 4.71 -3.28
C SER A 68 12.63 3.37 -3.44
N PRO A 69 11.28 3.35 -3.45
CA PRO A 69 10.52 2.12 -3.72
C PRO A 69 10.85 1.50 -5.08
N GLU A 70 11.18 2.33 -6.07
CA GLU A 70 11.58 1.89 -7.40
C GLU A 70 12.88 1.08 -7.32
N GLU A 71 13.88 1.60 -6.61
CA GLU A 71 15.19 0.99 -6.48
C GLU A 71 15.18 -0.25 -5.55
N ALA A 72 14.47 -0.17 -4.43
CA ALA A 72 14.46 -1.23 -3.43
C ALA A 72 13.57 -2.42 -3.81
N TYR A 73 12.45 -2.15 -4.49
CA TYR A 73 11.37 -3.12 -4.65
C TYR A 73 10.80 -3.20 -6.07
N GLY A 74 11.28 -2.36 -6.99
CA GLY A 74 10.74 -2.28 -8.36
C GLY A 74 9.34 -1.68 -8.43
N ILE A 75 8.93 -0.88 -7.43
CA ILE A 75 7.59 -0.29 -7.35
C ILE A 75 7.64 1.11 -7.99
N PRO A 76 6.83 1.41 -9.02
CA PRO A 76 6.77 2.74 -9.62
C PRO A 76 6.35 3.83 -8.63
N ALA A 77 6.87 5.05 -8.79
CA ALA A 77 6.63 6.20 -7.92
C ALA A 77 5.15 6.48 -7.72
N GLU A 78 4.39 6.45 -8.81
CA GLU A 78 2.95 6.72 -8.82
C GLU A 78 2.17 5.67 -8.05
N VAL A 79 2.60 4.41 -8.08
CA VAL A 79 2.00 3.30 -7.35
C VAL A 79 2.30 3.45 -5.86
N ALA A 80 3.57 3.67 -5.52
CA ALA A 80 3.99 3.87 -4.14
C ALA A 80 3.28 5.08 -3.51
N ALA A 81 3.19 6.19 -4.22
CA ALA A 81 2.47 7.38 -3.79
C ALA A 81 0.98 7.10 -3.61
N ALA A 82 0.33 6.40 -4.54
CA ALA A 82 -1.09 6.05 -4.43
C ALA A 82 -1.37 5.15 -3.21
N ILE A 83 -0.51 4.15 -2.96
CA ILE A 83 -0.59 3.29 -1.78
C ILE A 83 -0.42 4.12 -0.51
N ARG A 84 0.58 4.99 -0.44
CA ARG A 84 0.83 5.84 0.73
C ARG A 84 -0.33 6.80 1.02
N THR A 85 -0.82 7.50 0.00
CA THR A 85 -1.95 8.42 0.15
C THR A 85 -3.19 7.69 0.62
N HIS A 86 -3.42 6.46 0.15
CA HIS A 86 -4.54 5.69 0.64
C HIS A 86 -4.32 5.14 2.05
N ASN A 87 -3.14 4.61 2.36
CA ASN A 87 -2.92 3.93 3.64
C ASN A 87 -2.94 4.89 4.83
N VAL A 88 -2.70 6.19 4.61
CA VAL A 88 -2.67 7.23 5.66
C VAL A 88 -3.98 8.04 5.67
N ILE A 89 -4.51 8.32 6.86
CA ILE A 89 -5.78 9.05 7.06
C ILE A 89 -5.64 10.57 6.81
N GLY A 90 -4.44 11.14 6.97
CA GLY A 90 -4.17 12.58 6.88
C GLY A 90 -3.06 12.98 5.89
N ALA A 91 -2.89 12.24 4.80
CA ALA A 91 -1.89 12.53 3.75
C ALA A 91 -2.29 13.68 2.82
#